data_AF-I7JU04-F1
#
_entry.id   AF-I7JU04-F1
#
_cell.length_a   1.000
_cell.length_b   1.000
_cell.length_c   1.000
_cell.angle_alpha   90.00
_cell.angle_beta   90.00
_cell.angle_gamma   90.00
#
_symmetry.space_group_name_H-M   'P 1'
#
loop_
_entity.id
_entity.type
_entity.pdbx_description
1 polymer ?
#
loop_
_entity_poly.entity_id
_entity_poly.type
_entity_poly.pdbx_seq_one_letter_code
_entity_poly.pdbx_strand_id
1 'polypeptide(L)'
;MQMRYKLVLARKDARIEDGVLKGFVQDVMRSFGGLDLLSRVDVRCSGGVVAIETDSKTSHVVHGSLFFCGEYKSIGCVFERVD
;
A
#
# COMPACT_ATOMS: atom_id res chain seq x y z
N MET A 1 14.99 -1.52 4.34
CA MET A 1 14.66 -0.17 3.82
C MET A 1 13.24 0.15 4.27
N GLN A 2 12.99 1.39 4.67
CA GLN A 2 11.65 1.84 5.07
C GLN A 2 11.13 2.85 4.03
N MET A 3 9.87 2.69 3.64
CA MET A 3 9.16 3.61 2.74
C MET A 3 7.81 3.95 3.35
N ARG A 4 7.35 5.19 3.17
CA ARG A 4 6.04 5.63 3.64
C ARG A 4 5.19 6.13 2.50
N TYR A 5 3.93 5.71 2.54
CA TYR A 5 2.92 6.10 1.57
C TYR A 5 1.69 6.65 2.28
N LYS A 6 1.00 7.59 1.65
CA LYS A 6 -0.32 8.04 2.06
C LYS A 6 -1.33 7.61 1.00
N LEU A 7 -2.42 6.99 1.42
CA LEU A 7 -3.52 6.71 0.51
C LEU A 7 -4.32 7.98 0.25
N VAL A 8 -4.49 8.31 -1.02
CA VAL A 8 -5.39 9.37 -1.49
C VAL A 8 -6.53 8.72 -2.25
N LEU A 9 -7.76 9.02 -1.84
CA LEU A 9 -8.98 8.54 -2.49
C LEU A 9 -9.57 9.68 -3.33
N ALA A 10 -10.05 9.35 -4.54
CA ALA A 10 -10.65 10.32 -5.45
C ALA A 10 -11.93 11.00 -4.88
N ARG A 11 -12.52 10.42 -3.83
CA ARG A 11 -13.72 10.93 -3.16
C ARG A 11 -13.35 11.58 -1.82
N LYS A 12 -13.65 12.87 -1.66
CA LYS A 12 -13.28 13.69 -0.48
C LYS A 12 -13.78 13.15 0.87
N ASP A 13 -14.94 12.51 0.89
CA ASP A 13 -15.54 12.00 2.13
C ASP A 13 -15.18 10.54 2.42
N ALA A 14 -14.45 9.90 1.50
CA ALA A 14 -14.05 8.51 1.69
C ALA A 14 -12.93 8.43 2.73
N ARG A 15 -13.11 7.51 3.69
CA ARG A 15 -12.13 7.18 4.71
C ARG A 15 -11.89 5.68 4.71
N ILE A 16 -10.69 5.32 5.11
CA ILE A 16 -10.31 3.93 5.33
C ILE A 16 -9.72 3.82 6.73
N GLU A 17 -10.13 2.81 7.47
CA GLU A 17 -9.55 2.51 8.78
C GLU A 17 -8.23 1.78 8.60
N ASP A 18 -7.28 1.95 9.54
CA ASP A 18 -5.92 1.43 9.39
C ASP A 18 -5.87 -0.10 9.23
N GLY A 19 -6.77 -0.84 9.90
CA GLY A 19 -6.87 -2.30 9.72
C GLY A 19 -7.32 -2.70 8.31
N VAL A 20 -8.27 -1.95 7.75
CA VAL A 20 -8.78 -2.16 6.38
C VAL A 20 -7.74 -1.73 5.35
N LEU A 21 -7.03 -0.63 5.60
CA LEU A 21 -5.93 -0.13 4.78
C LEU A 21 -4.79 -1.14 4.71
N LYS A 22 -4.42 -1.75 5.84
CA LYS A 22 -3.40 -2.80 5.90
C LYS A 22 -3.79 -3.98 5.01
N GLY A 23 -5.03 -4.47 5.12
CA GLY A 23 -5.54 -5.56 4.28
C GLY A 23 -5.51 -5.19 2.80
N PHE A 24 -6.01 -4.00 2.45
CA PHE A 24 -5.99 -3.51 1.07
C PHE A 24 -4.57 -3.46 0.48
N VAL A 25 -3.60 -2.93 1.23
CA VAL A 25 -2.20 -2.88 0.82
C VAL A 25 -1.62 -4.28 0.60
N GLN A 26 -1.92 -5.20 1.50
CA GLN A 26 -1.48 -6.59 1.37
C GLN A 26 -2.09 -7.27 0.14
N ASP A 27 -3.37 -7.04 -0.15
CA ASP A 27 -4.04 -7.57 -1.34
C ASP A 27 -3.46 -7.00 -2.63
N VAL A 28 -3.17 -5.69 -2.66
CA VAL A 28 -2.48 -5.05 -3.78
C VAL A 28 -1.12 -5.69 -4.01
N MET A 29 -0.27 -5.80 -2.98
CA MET A 29 1.05 -6.41 -3.11
C MET A 29 0.97 -7.89 -3.53
N ARG A 30 0.00 -8.64 -2.99
CA ARG A 30 -0.24 -10.04 -3.37
C ARG A 30 -0.58 -10.18 -4.86
N SER A 31 -1.35 -9.24 -5.40
CA SER A 31 -1.77 -9.27 -6.82
C SER A 31 -0.60 -9.06 -7.79
N PHE A 32 0.45 -8.36 -7.37
CA PHE A 32 1.63 -8.10 -8.19
C PHE A 32 2.79 -9.09 -7.94
N GLY A 33 3.14 -9.32 -6.67
CA GLY A 33 4.32 -10.10 -6.27
C GLY A 33 4.01 -11.46 -5.64
N GLY A 34 2.73 -11.84 -5.54
CA GLY A 34 2.32 -13.10 -4.94
C GLY A 34 2.62 -13.19 -3.43
N LEU A 35 2.62 -14.42 -2.91
CA LEU A 35 2.89 -14.70 -1.50
C LEU A 35 4.37 -14.49 -1.11
N ASP A 36 5.31 -14.60 -2.07
CA ASP A 36 6.74 -14.35 -1.82
C ASP A 36 6.97 -12.91 -1.37
N LEU A 37 6.39 -11.94 -2.08
CA LEU A 37 6.51 -10.53 -1.73
C LEU A 37 5.94 -10.25 -0.33
N LEU A 38 4.77 -10.79 -0.01
CA LEU A 38 4.14 -10.61 1.30
C LEU A 38 5.00 -11.15 2.45
N SER A 39 5.75 -12.23 2.23
CA SER A 39 6.64 -12.80 3.26
C SER A 39 7.88 -11.94 3.55
N ARG A 40 8.19 -10.96 2.68
CA ARG A 40 9.40 -10.12 2.71
C ARG A 40 9.11 -8.66 3.02
N VAL A 41 7.88 -8.35 3.42
CA VAL A 41 7.45 -7.00 3.76
C VAL A 41 6.77 -6.99 5.13
N ASP A 42 7.08 -5.98 5.94
CA ASP A 42 6.28 -5.63 7.11
C ASP A 42 5.46 -4.38 6.80
N VAL A 43 4.17 -4.42 7.15
CA VAL A 43 3.20 -3.34 6.84
C VAL A 43 2.57 -2.84 8.12
N ARG A 44 2.77 -1.55 8.38
CA ARG A 44 2.20 -0.82 9.51
C ARG A 44 1.36 0.35 8.98
N CYS A 45 0.14 0.48 9.46
CA CYS A 45 -0.77 1.57 9.09
C CYS A 45 -1.09 2.41 10.32
N SER A 46 -1.02 3.73 10.19
CA SER A 46 -1.36 4.67 11.25
C SER A 46 -1.86 5.98 10.64
N GLY A 47 -3.11 6.34 10.91
CA GLY A 47 -3.69 7.61 10.47
C GLY A 47 -3.70 7.78 8.94
N GLY A 48 -3.92 6.70 8.20
CA GLY A 48 -3.92 6.71 6.73
C GLY A 48 -2.53 6.73 6.08
N VAL A 49 -1.46 6.69 6.88
CA VAL A 49 -0.09 6.49 6.42
C VAL A 49 0.27 5.01 6.52
N VAL A 50 0.86 4.47 5.46
CA VAL A 50 1.35 3.10 5.34
C VAL A 50 2.87 3.15 5.38
N ALA A 51 3.45 2.61 6.45
CA ALA A 51 4.87 2.34 6.53
C ALA A 51 5.13 0.90 6.08
N ILE A 52 6.03 0.74 5.11
CA ILE A 52 6.45 -0.57 4.61
C ILE A 52 7.94 -0.72 4.83
N GLU A 53 8.31 -1.80 5.50
CA GLU A 53 9.69 -2.24 5.65
C GLU A 53 9.96 -3.42 4.72
N THR A 54 11.03 -3.33 3.94
CA THR A 54 11.36 -4.34 2.93
C THR A 54 12.86 -4.32 2.58
N ASP A 55 13.34 -5.36 1.92
CA ASP A 55 14.72 -5.39 1.40
C ASP A 55 14.88 -4.61 0.09
N SER A 56 16.13 -4.34 -0.31
CA SER A 56 16.42 -3.56 -1.50
C SER A 56 16.03 -4.24 -2.82
N LYS A 57 15.87 -5.57 -2.82
CA LYS A 57 15.47 -6.34 -4.00
C LYS A 57 13.96 -6.34 -4.18
N THR A 58 13.16 -6.10 -3.15
CA THR A 58 11.69 -6.08 -3.24
C THR A 58 11.11 -4.67 -3.24
N SER A 59 11.89 -3.66 -2.86
CA SER A 59 11.43 -2.26 -2.80
C SER A 59 10.81 -1.74 -4.10
N HIS A 60 11.37 -2.09 -5.26
CA HIS A 60 10.83 -1.68 -6.56
C HIS A 60 9.49 -2.36 -6.89
N VAL A 61 9.32 -3.62 -6.49
CA VAL A 61 8.06 -4.35 -6.66
C VAL A 61 6.98 -3.78 -5.76
N VAL A 62 7.30 -3.49 -4.50
CA VAL A 62 6.39 -2.80 -3.56
C VAL A 62 5.93 -1.46 -4.13
N HIS A 63 6.88 -0.64 -4.58
CA HIS A 63 6.54 0.68 -5.12
C HIS A 63 5.64 0.59 -6.36
N GLY A 64 5.97 -0.30 -7.30
CA GLY A 64 5.15 -0.55 -8.48
C GLY A 64 3.74 -1.03 -8.13
N SER A 65 3.62 -1.95 -7.17
CA SER A 65 2.32 -2.49 -6.72
C SER A 65 1.41 -1.37 -6.21
N LEU A 66 1.95 -0.50 -5.34
CA LEU A 66 1.18 0.60 -4.77
C LEU A 66 0.88 1.70 -5.80
N PHE A 67 1.79 1.96 -6.73
CA PHE A 67 1.57 2.93 -7.81
C PHE A 67 0.37 2.53 -8.69
N PHE A 68 0.20 1.23 -8.93
CA PHE A 68 -0.89 0.67 -9.73
C PHE A 68 -2.05 0.10 -8.88
N CYS A 69 -2.35 0.69 -7.70
CA CYS A 69 -3.39 0.18 -6.79
C CYS A 69 -4.81 0.12 -7.40
N GLY A 70 -5.08 0.93 -8.44
CA GLY A 70 -6.34 0.94 -9.16
C GLY A 70 -7.46 1.58 -8.33
N GLU A 71 -8.33 0.75 -7.77
CA GLU A 71 -9.53 1.18 -7.06
C GLU A 71 -9.74 0.45 -5.74
N TYR A 72 -10.24 1.17 -4.73
CA TYR A 72 -10.75 0.62 -3.49
C TYR A 72 -12.28 0.79 -3.47
N LYS A 73 -13.04 -0.33 -3.50
CA LYS A 73 -14.52 -0.33 -3.53
C LYS A 73 -15.11 0.60 -4.60
N SER A 74 -14.58 0.52 -5.83
CA SER A 74 -14.98 1.39 -6.96
C SER A 74 -14.67 2.88 -6.78
N ILE A 75 -13.75 3.22 -5.86
CA ILE A 75 -13.21 4.55 -5.68
C ILE A 75 -11.76 4.51 -6.13
N GLY A 76 -11.41 5.31 -7.14
CA GLY A 76 -10.01 5.46 -7.58
C GLY A 76 -9.09 5.82 -6.41
N CYS A 77 -7.96 5.12 -6.31
CA CYS A 77 -6.94 5.33 -5.30
C CYS A 77 -5.59 5.69 -5.93
N VAL A 78 -4.80 6.45 -5.18
CA VAL A 78 -3.37 6.63 -5.44
C VAL A 78 -2.62 6.55 -4.12
N PHE A 79 -1.50 5.83 -4.10
CA PHE A 79 -0.55 5.90 -3.00
C PHE A 79 0.54 6.91 -3.32
N GLU A 80 0.55 8.01 -2.58
CA GLU A 80 1.59 9.04 -2.68
C GLU A 80 2.72 8.72 -1.71
N ARG A 81 3.97 8.74 -2.18
CA ARG A 81 5.13 8.57 -1.31
C ARG A 81 5.33 9.84 -0.48
N VAL A 82 5.53 9.69 0.84
CA VAL A 82 5.63 10.81 1.80
C VAL A 82 6.97 10.80 2.56
N ASP A 83 8.01 10.27 1.92
CA ASP A 83 9.39 10.26 2.41
C ASP A 83 10.11 11.57 2.05
#